data_AF-A0A424HX47-F1
#
_entry.id   AF-A0A424HX47-F1
#
_cell.length_a   1.000
_cell.length_b   1.000
_cell.length_c   1.000
_cell.angle_alpha   90.00
_cell.angle_beta   90.00
_cell.angle_gamma   90.00
#
_symmetry.space_group_name_H-M   'P 1'
#
loop_
_entity.id
_entity.type
_entity.pdbx_description
1 polymer ?
#
loop_
_entity_poly.entity_id
_entity_poly.type
_entity_poly.pdbx_seq_one_letter_code
_entity_poly.pdbx_strand_id
1 'polypeptide(L)'
;MTGMLNFAGLDAPTDPLGATDSNPLGYWESEHLVGTTDQYLSRSGFHWSSLFSFSSNWHFTSEGRQWSLSYYDSMSFVFPKSNHALLKDPRLCILSHGFSSWMQSGLVGVDFILIIRQPLEVAFSLQKSEGLSLYQSICLWISSVLESERVSRMMPRLCVTYDHLLDHPASVIQSCMELFQVDTDSDDQESLRTTATSFVRPDFRRQRTDSLLSQIPPESSLNTLLSFADSVYRIFESCSLNDLQKQHNTLDRLYAQWRLFITSIALVDNRIIVER
;
A
#
# COMPACT_ATOMS: atom_id res chain seq x y z
N MET A 1 -3.55 5.29 -10.11
CA MET A 1 -2.17 4.83 -10.29
C MET A 1 -2.12 3.57 -11.14
N THR A 2 -2.61 2.42 -10.66
CA THR A 2 -2.47 1.13 -11.39
C THR A 2 -3.04 1.17 -12.81
N GLY A 3 -4.28 1.62 -13.01
CA GLY A 3 -4.79 1.78 -14.37
C GLY A 3 -4.01 2.78 -15.23
N MET A 4 -3.49 3.87 -14.64
CA MET A 4 -2.63 4.82 -15.35
C MET A 4 -1.33 4.13 -15.83
N LEU A 5 -0.71 3.29 -15.00
CA LEU A 5 0.49 2.53 -15.38
C LEU A 5 0.19 1.47 -16.45
N ASN A 6 -0.97 0.82 -16.39
CA ASN A 6 -1.37 -0.10 -17.43
C ASN A 6 -1.57 0.61 -18.78
N PHE A 7 -2.24 1.77 -18.79
CA PHE A 7 -2.34 2.61 -20.00
C PHE A 7 -0.99 3.15 -20.48
N ALA A 8 0.02 3.20 -19.61
CA ALA A 8 1.39 3.55 -19.96
C ALA A 8 2.22 2.34 -20.45
N GLY A 9 1.60 1.17 -20.62
CA GLY A 9 2.23 -0.01 -21.22
C GLY A 9 2.70 -1.09 -20.25
N LEU A 10 2.39 -1.00 -18.96
CA LEU A 10 2.68 -2.08 -18.00
C LEU A 10 1.62 -3.18 -18.06
N ASP A 11 2.03 -4.41 -17.77
CA ASP A 11 1.17 -5.59 -17.90
C ASP A 11 0.30 -5.79 -16.65
N ALA A 12 -1.01 -5.57 -16.79
CA ALA A 12 -1.98 -5.87 -15.74
C ALA A 12 -2.19 -7.40 -15.56
N PRO A 13 -2.72 -7.85 -14.41
CA PRO A 13 -3.08 -9.26 -14.24
C PRO A 13 -4.10 -9.69 -15.28
N THR A 14 -4.06 -10.98 -15.66
CA THR A 14 -5.03 -11.57 -16.60
C THR A 14 -6.41 -11.80 -16.00
N ASP A 15 -6.52 -11.72 -14.67
CA ASP A 15 -7.72 -11.96 -13.87
C ASP A 15 -8.02 -10.77 -12.92
N PRO A 16 -8.13 -9.52 -13.42
CA PRO A 16 -8.37 -8.38 -12.55
C PRO A 16 -9.75 -8.48 -11.87
N LEU A 17 -9.83 -8.10 -10.60
CA LEU A 17 -11.07 -7.97 -9.87
C LEU A 17 -12.01 -6.96 -10.58
N GLY A 18 -13.25 -7.37 -10.83
CA GLY A 18 -14.24 -6.57 -11.55
C GLY A 18 -14.65 -5.28 -10.84
N ALA A 19 -15.43 -4.44 -11.54
CA ALA A 19 -15.99 -3.21 -10.99
C ALA A 19 -17.02 -3.47 -9.88
N THR A 20 -17.10 -2.52 -8.94
CA THR A 20 -18.10 -2.49 -7.86
C THR A 20 -18.75 -1.12 -7.80
N ASP A 21 -19.84 -0.99 -7.03
CA ASP A 21 -20.47 0.31 -6.78
C ASP A 21 -19.51 1.32 -6.13
N SER A 22 -18.59 0.83 -5.28
CA SER A 22 -17.57 1.65 -4.63
C SER A 22 -16.41 2.00 -5.58
N ASN A 23 -16.10 1.14 -6.56
CA ASN A 23 -15.07 1.36 -7.57
C ASN A 23 -15.55 1.01 -8.99
N PRO A 24 -16.22 1.95 -9.68
CA PRO A 24 -16.81 1.71 -11.00
C PRO A 24 -15.80 1.41 -12.12
N LEU A 25 -14.51 1.74 -11.92
CA LEU A 25 -13.46 1.50 -12.91
C LEU A 25 -12.81 0.12 -12.77
N GLY A 26 -13.29 -0.73 -11.87
CA GLY A 26 -12.63 -2.00 -11.59
C GLY A 26 -11.45 -1.87 -10.65
N TYR A 27 -11.12 -3.01 -10.04
CA TYR A 27 -9.91 -3.18 -9.26
C TYR A 27 -8.83 -3.77 -10.17
N TRP A 28 -7.58 -3.43 -9.88
CA TRP A 28 -6.45 -3.90 -10.68
C TRP A 28 -5.70 -5.03 -9.94
N GLU A 29 -6.26 -5.51 -8.84
CA GLU A 29 -5.84 -6.70 -8.12
C GLU A 29 -6.21 -7.96 -8.89
N SER A 30 -5.34 -8.98 -8.87
CA SER A 30 -5.67 -10.32 -9.37
C SER A 30 -6.63 -11.03 -8.41
N GLU A 31 -7.74 -11.55 -8.92
CA GLU A 31 -8.71 -12.35 -8.16
C GLU A 31 -8.03 -13.58 -7.52
N HIS A 32 -7.18 -14.29 -8.27
CA HIS A 32 -6.49 -15.47 -7.78
C HIS A 32 -5.48 -15.16 -6.67
N LEU A 33 -4.65 -14.12 -6.83
CA LEU A 33 -3.70 -13.71 -5.78
C LEU A 33 -4.43 -13.18 -4.53
N VAL A 34 -5.55 -12.50 -4.73
CA VAL A 34 -6.41 -12.07 -3.63
C VAL A 34 -6.96 -13.26 -2.86
N GLY A 35 -7.52 -14.25 -3.57
CA GLY A 35 -8.10 -15.43 -2.95
C GLY A 35 -7.09 -16.28 -2.19
N THR A 36 -5.88 -16.48 -2.74
CA THR A 36 -4.82 -17.22 -2.04
C THR A 36 -4.35 -16.51 -0.76
N THR A 37 -4.29 -15.18 -0.79
CA THR A 37 -3.96 -14.36 0.38
C THR A 37 -5.04 -14.44 1.45
N ASP A 38 -6.32 -14.32 1.08
CA ASP A 38 -7.42 -14.39 2.04
C ASP A 38 -7.52 -15.78 2.69
N GLN A 39 -7.25 -16.85 1.94
CA GLN A 39 -7.17 -18.20 2.49
C GLN A 39 -6.05 -18.33 3.53
N TYR A 40 -4.87 -17.76 3.25
CA TYR A 40 -3.75 -17.77 4.19
C TYR A 40 -4.06 -16.98 5.47
N LEU A 41 -4.61 -15.77 5.34
CA LEU A 41 -4.98 -14.95 6.48
C LEU A 41 -6.04 -15.62 7.34
N SER A 42 -7.10 -16.17 6.71
CA SER A 42 -8.17 -16.88 7.41
C SER A 42 -7.66 -18.08 8.22
N ARG A 43 -6.76 -18.90 7.62
CA ARG A 43 -6.12 -20.03 8.33
C ARG A 43 -5.24 -19.58 9.49
N SER A 44 -4.68 -18.38 9.39
CA SER A 44 -3.87 -17.77 10.45
C SER A 44 -4.71 -17.06 11.52
N GLY A 45 -6.04 -17.04 11.39
CA GLY A 45 -6.94 -16.35 12.32
C GLY A 45 -7.00 -14.82 12.11
N PHE A 46 -6.57 -14.34 10.94
CA PHE A 46 -6.56 -12.92 10.61
C PHE A 46 -7.53 -12.61 9.47
N HIS A 47 -8.01 -11.37 9.47
CA HIS A 47 -8.64 -10.74 8.32
C HIS A 47 -7.73 -9.61 7.82
N TRP A 48 -7.86 -9.20 6.55
CA TRP A 48 -7.01 -8.14 6.00
C TRP A 48 -7.11 -6.83 6.82
N SER A 49 -8.31 -6.54 7.33
CA SER A 49 -8.56 -5.32 8.12
C SER A 49 -7.87 -5.31 9.49
N SER A 50 -7.39 -6.46 9.97
CA SER A 50 -6.64 -6.61 11.21
C SER A 50 -5.13 -6.76 10.99
N LEU A 51 -4.62 -6.60 9.77
CA LEU A 51 -3.19 -6.76 9.49
C LEU A 51 -2.30 -5.76 10.25
N PHE A 52 -2.87 -4.67 10.78
CA PHE A 52 -2.11 -3.75 11.62
C PHE A 52 -1.51 -4.40 12.87
N SER A 53 -2.08 -5.50 13.36
CA SER A 53 -1.59 -6.30 14.49
C SER A 53 -0.82 -7.55 14.09
N PHE A 54 -0.51 -7.72 12.80
CA PHE A 54 0.18 -8.90 12.30
C PHE A 54 1.62 -8.98 12.87
N SER A 55 2.03 -10.19 13.25
CA SER A 55 3.34 -10.42 13.88
C SER A 55 4.46 -10.03 12.93
N SER A 56 5.47 -9.28 13.39
CA SER A 56 6.62 -8.93 12.54
C SER A 56 7.38 -10.14 12.03
N ASN A 57 7.26 -11.29 12.70
CA ASN A 57 7.97 -12.52 12.38
C ASN A 57 7.09 -13.53 11.61
N TRP A 58 5.91 -13.12 11.12
CA TRP A 58 4.97 -14.00 10.42
C TRP A 58 5.64 -14.77 9.26
N HIS A 59 6.54 -14.12 8.52
CA HIS A 59 7.23 -14.69 7.35
C HIS A 59 8.33 -15.69 7.71
N PHE A 60 8.71 -15.81 8.99
CA PHE A 60 9.62 -16.85 9.47
C PHE A 60 8.92 -18.14 9.91
N THR A 61 7.58 -18.14 9.98
CA THR A 61 6.79 -19.34 10.26
C THR A 61 6.79 -20.31 9.08
N SER A 62 6.45 -21.58 9.31
CA SER A 62 6.24 -22.55 8.23
C SER A 62 5.17 -22.09 7.25
N GLU A 63 4.06 -21.59 7.79
CA GLU A 63 2.87 -21.18 7.07
C GLU A 63 3.16 -19.95 6.21
N GLY A 64 3.85 -18.95 6.78
CA GLY A 64 4.24 -17.73 6.06
C GLY A 64 5.22 -18.01 4.92
N ARG A 65 6.20 -18.90 5.12
CA ARG A 65 7.11 -19.33 4.04
C ARG A 65 6.37 -20.09 2.94
N GLN A 66 5.47 -21.00 3.32
CA GLN A 66 4.68 -21.77 2.36
C GLN A 66 3.76 -20.86 1.53
N TRP A 67 3.12 -19.89 2.18
CA TRP A 67 2.32 -18.89 1.47
C TRP A 67 3.18 -18.08 0.51
N SER A 68 4.34 -17.59 0.93
CA SER A 68 5.22 -16.79 0.05
C SER A 68 5.64 -17.58 -1.20
N LEU A 69 5.97 -18.86 -1.06
CA LEU A 69 6.26 -19.75 -2.20
C LEU A 69 5.05 -19.91 -3.11
N SER A 70 3.89 -20.28 -2.54
CA SER A 70 2.67 -20.47 -3.32
C SER A 70 2.19 -19.20 -4.02
N TYR A 71 2.37 -18.03 -3.39
CA TYR A 71 2.02 -16.73 -3.96
C TYR A 71 2.92 -16.43 -5.15
N TYR A 72 4.23 -16.65 -5.01
CA TYR A 72 5.18 -16.48 -6.10
C TYR A 72 4.90 -17.40 -7.28
N ASP A 73 4.65 -18.68 -7.02
CA ASP A 73 4.27 -19.62 -8.07
C ASP A 73 2.98 -19.18 -8.79
N SER A 74 2.02 -18.64 -8.03
CA SER A 74 0.76 -18.11 -8.57
C SER A 74 0.95 -16.90 -9.48
N MET A 75 2.00 -16.09 -9.28
CA MET A 75 2.28 -14.94 -10.15
C MET A 75 2.55 -15.36 -11.60
N SER A 76 3.15 -16.53 -11.84
CA SER A 76 3.40 -17.03 -13.20
C SER A 76 2.13 -17.31 -13.99
N PHE A 77 1.04 -17.69 -13.32
CA PHE A 77 -0.27 -17.91 -13.96
C PHE A 77 -0.99 -16.59 -14.24
N VAL A 78 -0.82 -15.62 -13.35
CA VAL A 78 -1.47 -14.31 -13.43
C VAL A 78 -0.81 -13.41 -14.47
N PHE A 79 0.52 -13.54 -14.61
CA PHE A 79 1.37 -12.78 -15.53
C PHE A 79 2.17 -13.72 -16.45
N PRO A 80 1.52 -14.50 -17.34
CA PRO A 80 2.17 -15.57 -18.11
C PRO A 80 3.15 -15.06 -19.18
N LYS A 81 2.95 -13.83 -19.66
CA LYS A 81 3.83 -13.12 -20.60
C LYS A 81 3.84 -11.65 -20.21
N SER A 82 4.84 -11.26 -19.43
CA SER A 82 4.98 -9.88 -19.00
C SER A 82 6.43 -9.43 -19.17
N ASN A 83 6.59 -8.24 -19.75
CA ASN A 83 7.87 -7.53 -19.76
C ASN A 83 8.05 -6.78 -18.44
N HIS A 84 6.98 -6.19 -17.91
CA HIS A 84 6.96 -5.53 -16.60
C HIS A 84 5.59 -5.70 -15.93
N ALA A 85 5.50 -6.63 -14.98
CA ALA A 85 4.24 -7.03 -14.36
C ALA A 85 3.79 -5.99 -13.33
N LEU A 86 2.53 -5.56 -13.44
CA LEU A 86 1.93 -4.61 -12.53
C LEU A 86 1.14 -5.34 -11.45
N LEU A 87 1.80 -5.63 -10.33
CA LEU A 87 1.18 -6.25 -9.17
C LEU A 87 0.62 -5.19 -8.22
N LYS A 88 -0.69 -5.20 -8.02
CA LYS A 88 -1.35 -4.39 -6.97
C LYS A 88 -2.12 -5.29 -6.02
N ASP A 89 -1.86 -5.09 -4.73
CA ASP A 89 -2.63 -5.66 -3.63
C ASP A 89 -2.34 -4.83 -2.36
N PRO A 90 -3.33 -4.16 -1.74
CA PRO A 90 -3.10 -3.37 -0.53
C PRO A 90 -2.51 -4.17 0.65
N ARG A 91 -2.75 -5.49 0.71
CA ARG A 91 -2.22 -6.36 1.78
C ARG A 91 -0.71 -6.55 1.65
N LEU A 92 -0.15 -6.43 0.45
CA LEU A 92 1.31 -6.51 0.23
C LEU A 92 2.07 -5.35 0.87
N CYS A 93 1.41 -4.26 1.26
CA CYS A 93 2.05 -3.24 2.10
C CYS A 93 2.67 -3.84 3.38
N ILE A 94 2.08 -4.91 3.91
CA ILE A 94 2.56 -5.63 5.10
C ILE A 94 3.13 -7.00 4.73
N LEU A 95 2.50 -7.70 3.78
CA LEU A 95 2.87 -9.06 3.40
C LEU A 95 4.09 -9.15 2.47
N SER A 96 4.57 -8.04 1.91
CA SER A 96 5.79 -8.04 1.08
C SER A 96 7.04 -8.47 1.84
N HIS A 97 7.02 -8.41 3.18
CA HIS A 97 8.10 -8.95 4.01
C HIS A 97 8.41 -10.43 3.74
N GLY A 98 7.42 -11.21 3.28
CA GLY A 98 7.58 -12.62 2.89
C GLY A 98 8.58 -12.84 1.76
N PHE A 99 8.80 -11.82 0.93
CA PHE A 99 9.68 -11.88 -0.24
C PHE A 99 11.02 -11.17 -0.02
N SER A 100 11.26 -10.61 1.17
CA SER A 100 12.44 -9.76 1.47
C SER A 100 13.76 -10.41 1.08
N SER A 101 13.95 -11.70 1.41
CA SER A 101 15.19 -12.42 1.12
C SER A 101 15.38 -12.66 -0.38
N TRP A 102 14.30 -12.86 -1.14
CA TRP A 102 14.36 -13.04 -2.58
C TRP A 102 14.61 -11.73 -3.32
N MET A 103 13.98 -10.65 -2.86
CA MET A 103 14.25 -9.30 -3.38
C MET A 103 15.70 -8.88 -3.11
N GLN A 104 16.20 -9.06 -1.89
CA GLN A 104 17.57 -8.68 -1.51
C GLN A 104 18.66 -9.52 -2.19
N SER A 105 18.37 -10.79 -2.49
CA SER A 105 19.30 -11.65 -3.24
C SER A 105 19.26 -11.41 -4.75
N GLY A 106 18.32 -10.60 -5.25
CA GLY A 106 18.11 -10.37 -6.67
C GLY A 106 17.42 -11.53 -7.40
N LEU A 107 16.89 -12.52 -6.67
CA LEU A 107 16.09 -13.60 -7.26
C LEU A 107 14.78 -13.08 -7.86
N VAL A 108 14.26 -12.00 -7.30
CA VAL A 108 13.06 -11.31 -7.81
C VAL A 108 13.38 -9.83 -7.94
N GLY A 109 13.39 -9.32 -9.17
CA GLY A 109 13.44 -7.89 -9.44
C GLY A 109 12.08 -7.26 -9.15
N VAL A 110 12.05 -6.24 -8.30
CA VAL A 110 10.82 -5.56 -7.89
C VAL A 110 11.07 -4.06 -7.78
N ASP A 111 10.23 -3.28 -8.45
CA ASP A 111 10.16 -1.83 -8.30
C ASP A 111 8.95 -1.47 -7.43
N PHE A 112 9.15 -0.58 -6.45
CA PHE A 112 8.09 -0.16 -5.54
C PHE A 112 7.52 1.20 -5.91
N ILE A 113 6.19 1.30 -6.00
CA ILE A 113 5.49 2.58 -6.07
C ILE A 113 4.59 2.71 -4.85
N LEU A 114 4.96 3.61 -3.94
CA LEU A 114 4.20 3.89 -2.72
C LEU A 114 3.35 5.15 -2.92
N ILE A 115 2.03 4.96 -2.95
CA ILE A 115 1.07 6.07 -3.03
C ILE A 115 0.58 6.41 -1.62
N ILE A 116 1.02 7.56 -1.13
CA ILE A 116 0.73 8.01 0.23
C ILE A 116 -0.41 9.01 0.20
N ARG A 117 -1.54 8.64 0.80
CA ARG A 117 -2.73 9.50 0.92
C ARG A 117 -2.91 9.97 2.36
N GLN A 118 -3.49 11.15 2.53
CA GLN A 118 -3.90 11.71 3.81
C GLN A 118 -4.64 10.65 4.67
N PRO A 119 -4.17 10.37 5.90
CA PRO A 119 -4.69 9.27 6.71
C PRO A 119 -6.18 9.40 7.02
N LEU A 120 -6.66 10.63 7.28
CA LEU A 120 -8.06 10.87 7.57
C LEU A 120 -8.97 10.55 6.38
N GLU A 121 -8.53 10.94 5.17
CA GLU A 121 -9.28 10.64 3.95
C GLU A 121 -9.37 9.12 3.70
N VAL A 122 -8.29 8.39 3.98
CA VAL A 122 -8.29 6.92 3.86
C VAL A 122 -9.23 6.32 4.90
N ALA A 123 -9.20 6.78 6.14
CA ALA A 123 -10.05 6.26 7.21
C ALA A 123 -11.55 6.42 6.88
N PHE A 124 -11.98 7.60 6.43
CA PHE A 124 -13.36 7.81 6.01
C PHE A 124 -13.71 7.08 4.71
N SER A 125 -12.75 6.86 3.81
CA SER A 125 -12.97 6.03 2.62
C SER A 125 -13.26 4.58 3.00
N LEU A 126 -12.45 4.00 3.89
CA LEU A 126 -12.61 2.62 4.38
C LEU A 126 -13.89 2.47 5.22
N GLN A 127 -14.23 3.43 6.05
CA GLN A 127 -15.50 3.41 6.78
C GLN A 127 -16.70 3.35 5.82
N LYS A 128 -16.69 4.15 4.75
CA LYS A 128 -17.78 4.19 3.78
C LYS A 128 -17.87 2.94 2.91
N SER A 129 -16.73 2.42 2.46
CA SER A 129 -16.68 1.31 1.50
C SER A 129 -16.74 -0.07 2.16
N GLU A 130 -16.12 -0.21 3.33
CA GLU A 130 -15.86 -1.50 3.98
C GLU A 130 -16.44 -1.57 5.41
N GLY A 131 -17.02 -0.47 5.93
CA GLY A 131 -17.62 -0.44 7.27
C GLY A 131 -16.62 -0.44 8.43
N LEU A 132 -15.32 -0.23 8.17
CA LEU A 132 -14.30 -0.19 9.22
C LEU A 132 -14.51 1.02 10.14
N SER A 133 -14.21 0.85 11.44
CA SER A 133 -14.11 2.00 12.34
C SER A 133 -12.95 2.92 11.93
N LEU A 134 -13.04 4.22 12.24
CA LEU A 134 -11.96 5.16 12.00
C LEU A 134 -10.68 4.74 12.72
N TYR A 135 -10.80 4.24 13.96
CA TYR A 135 -9.66 3.76 14.74
C TYR A 135 -8.92 2.62 14.03
N GLN A 136 -9.64 1.55 13.65
CA GLN A 136 -9.04 0.42 12.91
C GLN A 136 -8.44 0.87 11.58
N SER A 137 -9.12 1.76 10.86
CA SER A 137 -8.65 2.26 9.57
C SER A 137 -7.35 3.07 9.69
N ILE A 138 -7.21 3.90 10.72
CA ILE A 138 -5.96 4.65 10.96
C ILE A 138 -4.85 3.70 11.40
N CYS A 139 -5.12 2.71 12.27
CA CYS A 139 -4.13 1.69 12.61
C CYS A 139 -3.62 0.93 11.37
N LEU A 140 -4.54 0.52 10.50
CA LEU A 140 -4.21 -0.15 9.24
C LEU A 140 -3.39 0.76 8.32
N TRP A 141 -3.76 2.03 8.22
CA TRP A 141 -2.99 3.01 7.43
C TRP A 141 -1.57 3.15 7.95
N ILE A 142 -1.37 3.34 9.27
CA ILE A 142 -0.06 3.53 9.87
C ILE A 142 0.83 2.30 9.62
N SER A 143 0.33 1.09 9.92
CA SER A 143 1.08 -0.14 9.68
C SER A 143 1.42 -0.31 8.20
N SER A 144 0.44 -0.10 7.30
CA SER A 144 0.67 -0.28 5.86
C SER A 144 1.74 0.68 5.32
N VAL A 145 1.67 1.96 5.70
CA VAL A 145 2.63 2.96 5.25
C VAL A 145 4.03 2.69 5.80
N LEU A 146 4.16 2.40 7.09
CA LEU A 146 5.47 2.19 7.70
C LEU A 146 6.13 0.88 7.26
N GLU A 147 5.39 -0.22 7.17
CA GLU A 147 5.94 -1.52 6.73
C GLU A 147 6.35 -1.45 5.25
N SER A 148 5.50 -0.88 4.38
CA SER A 148 5.82 -0.74 2.95
C SER A 148 6.98 0.23 2.67
N GLU A 149 7.08 1.31 3.44
CA GLU A 149 8.24 2.20 3.37
C GLU A 149 9.52 1.46 3.75
N ARG A 150 9.49 0.68 4.84
CA ARG A 150 10.67 0.00 5.36
C ARG A 150 11.15 -1.11 4.43
N VAL A 151 10.25 -1.97 3.94
CA VAL A 151 10.61 -3.11 3.07
C VAL A 151 11.13 -2.66 1.71
N SER A 152 10.68 -1.50 1.22
CA SER A 152 11.07 -0.98 -0.10
C SER A 152 12.44 -0.29 -0.14
N ARG A 153 13.05 0.07 1.01
CA ARG A 153 14.27 0.94 1.03
C ARG A 153 15.47 0.40 0.26
N MET A 154 15.60 -0.92 0.12
CA MET A 154 16.71 -1.57 -0.58
C MET A 154 16.39 -1.88 -2.05
N MET A 155 15.20 -1.50 -2.51
CA MET A 155 14.72 -1.72 -3.87
C MET A 155 14.59 -0.38 -4.59
N PRO A 156 14.60 -0.37 -5.94
CA PRO A 156 14.18 0.81 -6.67
C PRO A 156 12.76 1.17 -6.23
N ARG A 157 12.56 2.43 -5.83
CA ARG A 157 11.28 2.89 -5.31
C ARG A 157 10.96 4.32 -5.68
N LEU A 158 9.68 4.59 -5.85
CA LEU A 158 9.09 5.92 -5.97
C LEU A 158 8.01 6.10 -4.90
N CYS A 159 8.13 7.17 -4.11
CA CYS A 159 7.10 7.56 -3.13
C CYS A 159 6.39 8.81 -3.66
N VAL A 160 5.07 8.76 -3.79
CA VAL A 160 4.27 9.87 -4.35
C VAL A 160 3.07 10.11 -3.45
N THR A 161 2.77 11.38 -3.15
CA THR A 161 1.52 11.69 -2.48
C THR A 161 0.34 11.58 -3.45
N TYR A 162 -0.82 11.16 -2.95
CA TYR A 162 -2.03 11.08 -3.78
C TYR A 162 -2.39 12.44 -4.39
N ASP A 163 -2.15 13.52 -3.67
CA ASP A 163 -2.42 14.89 -4.13
C ASP A 163 -1.50 15.25 -5.31
N HIS A 164 -0.20 14.97 -5.20
CA HIS A 164 0.74 15.19 -6.31
C HIS A 164 0.41 14.34 -7.55
N LEU A 165 -0.07 13.11 -7.36
CA LEU A 165 -0.56 12.27 -8.47
C LEU A 165 -1.75 12.91 -9.20
N LEU A 166 -2.68 13.52 -8.46
CA LEU A 166 -3.85 14.14 -9.07
C LEU A 166 -3.50 15.45 -9.79
N ASP A 167 -2.61 16.25 -9.20
CA ASP A 167 -2.25 17.57 -9.71
C ASP A 167 -1.23 17.49 -10.86
N HIS A 168 -0.33 16.50 -10.83
CA HIS A 168 0.79 16.35 -11.76
C HIS A 168 0.95 14.93 -12.32
N PRO A 169 -0.10 14.30 -12.88
CA PRO A 169 -0.05 12.90 -13.33
C PRO A 169 1.03 12.64 -14.39
N ALA A 170 1.30 13.61 -15.28
CA ALA A 170 2.35 13.51 -16.30
C ALA A 170 3.75 13.38 -15.69
N SER A 171 4.06 14.22 -14.69
CA SER A 171 5.33 14.17 -13.97
C SER A 171 5.50 12.84 -13.25
N VAL A 172 4.42 12.31 -12.67
CA VAL A 172 4.47 11.04 -11.95
C VAL A 172 4.71 9.87 -12.89
N ILE A 173 4.04 9.82 -14.04
CA ILE A 173 4.32 8.80 -15.07
C ILE A 173 5.78 8.86 -15.51
N GLN A 174 6.31 10.06 -15.75
CA GLN A 174 7.71 10.23 -16.14
C GLN A 174 8.65 9.59 -15.12
N SER A 175 8.48 9.90 -13.83
CA SER A 175 9.29 9.30 -12.76
C SER A 175 9.12 7.78 -12.65
N CYS A 176 7.92 7.25 -12.92
CA CYS A 176 7.71 5.80 -12.98
C CYS A 176 8.49 5.17 -14.15
N MET A 177 8.45 5.76 -15.34
CA MET A 177 9.15 5.22 -16.51
C MET A 177 10.68 5.25 -16.35
N GLU A 178 11.20 6.32 -15.73
CA GLU A 178 12.61 6.41 -15.34
C GLU A 178 13.00 5.32 -14.33
N LEU A 179 12.13 5.05 -13.34
CA LEU A 179 12.35 3.99 -12.36
C LEU A 179 12.44 2.61 -13.03
N PHE A 180 11.52 2.33 -13.96
CA PHE A 180 11.43 1.05 -14.67
C PHE A 180 12.50 0.88 -15.75
N GLN A 181 13.29 1.91 -16.05
CA GLN A 181 14.27 1.94 -17.13
C GLN A 181 13.64 1.57 -18.49
N VAL A 182 12.37 1.95 -18.71
CA VAL A 182 11.68 1.77 -19.99
C VAL A 182 12.14 2.85 -20.96
N ASP A 183 12.55 2.46 -22.15
CA ASP A 183 13.03 3.38 -23.19
C ASP A 183 11.88 4.31 -23.64
N THR A 184 12.08 5.62 -23.49
CA THR A 184 11.02 6.63 -23.60
C THR A 184 10.90 7.29 -24.97
N ASP A 185 11.81 6.97 -25.90
CA ASP A 185 12.09 7.81 -27.07
C ASP A 185 11.32 7.41 -28.34
N SER A 186 10.17 6.73 -28.23
CA SER A 186 9.31 6.42 -29.38
C SER A 186 8.00 7.22 -29.39
N ASP A 187 7.50 7.55 -30.58
CA ASP A 187 6.20 8.23 -30.76
C ASP A 187 5.03 7.46 -30.10
N ASP A 188 5.14 6.14 -29.99
CA ASP A 188 4.19 5.29 -29.28
C ASP A 188 4.12 5.61 -27.79
N GLN A 189 5.25 5.99 -27.16
CA GLN A 189 5.32 6.32 -25.73
C GLN A 189 4.59 7.63 -25.40
N GLU A 190 4.64 8.64 -26.28
CA GLU A 190 3.94 9.91 -26.04
C GLU A 190 2.42 9.76 -26.09
N SER A 191 1.92 8.92 -27.02
CA SER A 191 0.51 8.55 -27.11
C SER A 191 0.03 7.77 -25.87
N LEU A 192 0.81 6.80 -25.41
CA LEU A 192 0.54 6.03 -24.19
C LEU A 192 0.52 6.93 -22.95
N ARG A 193 1.47 7.86 -22.82
CA ARG A 193 1.52 8.84 -21.71
C ARG A 193 0.30 9.75 -21.71
N THR A 194 -0.11 10.25 -22.87
CA THR A 194 -1.32 11.07 -22.99
C THR A 194 -2.55 10.29 -22.55
N THR A 195 -2.69 9.04 -23.01
CA THR A 195 -3.80 8.18 -22.62
C THR A 195 -3.79 7.89 -21.11
N ALA A 196 -2.62 7.56 -20.57
CA ALA A 196 -2.43 7.25 -19.16
C ALA A 196 -2.73 8.44 -18.24
N THR A 197 -2.21 9.62 -18.54
CA THR A 197 -2.52 10.84 -17.76
C THR A 197 -4.02 11.15 -17.82
N SER A 198 -4.63 10.97 -19.00
CA SER A 198 -6.07 11.09 -19.19
C SER A 198 -6.88 9.99 -18.51
N PHE A 199 -6.31 9.03 -17.80
CA PHE A 199 -7.05 8.10 -16.93
C PHE A 199 -7.25 8.66 -15.52
N VAL A 200 -6.37 9.56 -15.07
CA VAL A 200 -6.48 10.17 -13.74
C VAL A 200 -7.68 11.13 -13.74
N ARG A 201 -8.57 10.93 -12.77
CA ARG A 201 -9.77 11.76 -12.58
C ARG A 201 -9.71 12.38 -11.19
N PRO A 202 -9.36 13.67 -11.06
CA PRO A 202 -9.40 14.38 -9.78
C PRO A 202 -10.75 14.25 -9.07
N ASP A 203 -11.84 14.14 -9.83
CA ASP A 203 -13.21 14.00 -9.32
C ASP A 203 -13.46 12.70 -8.54
N PHE A 204 -12.59 11.68 -8.65
CA PHE A 204 -12.66 10.48 -7.80
C PHE A 204 -12.07 10.70 -6.40
N ARG A 205 -11.51 11.89 -6.09
CA ARG A 205 -11.18 12.28 -4.70
C ARG A 205 -12.46 12.66 -3.93
N ARG A 206 -13.11 11.64 -3.39
CA ARG A 206 -14.40 11.78 -2.67
C ARG A 206 -14.28 12.29 -1.23
N GLN A 207 -13.09 12.26 -0.65
CA GLN A 207 -12.81 12.64 0.74
C GLN A 207 -11.75 13.73 0.76
N ARG A 208 -11.95 14.79 1.57
CA ARG A 208 -11.01 15.90 1.75
C ARG A 208 -10.85 16.24 3.22
N THR A 209 -9.62 16.23 3.73
CA THR A 209 -9.31 16.40 5.16
C THR A 209 -10.02 17.60 5.81
N ASP A 210 -9.99 18.78 5.20
CA ASP A 210 -10.59 20.01 5.76
C ASP A 210 -12.09 19.87 6.05
N SER A 211 -12.81 19.14 5.20
CA SER A 211 -14.25 18.88 5.36
C SER A 211 -14.57 17.80 6.40
N LEU A 212 -13.58 17.01 6.79
CA LEU A 212 -13.73 15.82 7.65
C LEU A 212 -13.30 16.07 9.09
N LEU A 213 -12.40 17.02 9.34
CA LEU A 213 -11.93 17.35 10.69
C LEU A 213 -13.07 17.74 11.64
N SER A 214 -14.11 18.41 11.12
CA SER A 214 -15.30 18.78 11.88
C SER A 214 -16.15 17.59 12.36
N GLN A 215 -15.94 16.40 11.80
CA GLN A 215 -16.68 15.17 12.13
C GLN A 215 -15.97 14.35 13.22
N ILE A 216 -14.78 14.77 13.66
CA ILE A 216 -14.01 14.08 14.70
C ILE A 216 -14.33 14.69 16.07
N PRO A 217 -14.72 13.88 17.07
CA PRO A 217 -14.90 14.36 18.43
C PRO A 217 -13.57 14.92 19.01
N PRO A 218 -13.57 16.13 19.64
CA PRO A 218 -12.36 16.80 20.13
C PRO A 218 -11.55 16.02 21.19
N GLU A 219 -12.18 15.11 21.93
CA GLU A 219 -11.55 14.36 23.03
C GLU A 219 -11.65 12.85 22.81
N SER A 220 -11.09 12.35 21.72
CA SER A 220 -11.02 10.91 21.46
C SER A 220 -9.57 10.43 21.39
N SER A 221 -9.33 9.18 21.80
CA SER A 221 -8.07 8.46 21.53
C SER A 221 -7.69 8.47 20.04
N LEU A 222 -8.66 8.73 19.17
CA LEU A 222 -8.50 8.96 17.74
C LEU A 222 -7.61 10.17 17.42
N ASN A 223 -7.65 11.25 18.22
CA ASN A 223 -6.86 12.46 17.93
C ASN A 223 -5.36 12.22 18.10
N THR A 224 -4.96 11.48 19.13
CA THR A 224 -3.55 11.08 19.32
C THR A 224 -3.09 10.19 18.17
N LEU A 225 -3.90 9.19 17.81
CA LEU A 225 -3.58 8.27 16.72
C LEU A 225 -3.52 8.97 15.36
N LEU A 226 -4.44 9.90 15.11
CA LEU A 226 -4.47 10.69 13.88
C LEU A 226 -3.29 11.67 13.82
N SER A 227 -2.92 12.29 14.93
CA SER A 227 -1.73 13.17 15.01
C SER A 227 -0.45 12.39 14.71
N PHE A 228 -0.36 11.15 15.19
CA PHE A 228 0.73 10.25 14.85
C PHE A 228 0.74 9.93 13.35
N ALA A 229 -0.41 9.56 12.78
CA ALA A 229 -0.53 9.27 11.36
C ALA A 229 -0.19 10.49 10.48
N ASP A 230 -0.63 11.70 10.86
CA ASP A 230 -0.30 12.95 10.19
C ASP A 230 1.21 13.23 10.25
N SER A 231 1.86 12.96 11.39
CA SER A 231 3.32 13.07 11.53
C SER A 231 4.05 12.14 10.55
N VAL A 232 3.56 10.92 10.34
CA VAL A 232 4.09 9.99 9.33
C VAL A 232 3.84 10.55 7.92
N TYR A 233 2.63 11.00 7.62
CA TYR A 233 2.26 11.55 6.31
C TYR A 233 3.13 12.73 5.90
N ARG A 234 3.35 13.70 6.80
CA ARG A 234 4.13 14.91 6.54
C ARG A 234 5.56 14.63 6.13
N ILE A 235 6.15 13.53 6.60
CA ILE A 235 7.50 13.11 6.21
C ILE A 235 7.57 12.78 4.70
N PHE A 236 6.48 12.31 4.10
CA PHE A 236 6.40 12.07 2.66
C PHE A 236 6.02 13.32 1.88
N GLU A 237 5.23 14.22 2.47
CA GLU A 237 4.84 15.50 1.85
C GLU A 237 6.04 16.46 1.71
N SER A 238 6.87 16.58 2.75
CA SER A 238 7.98 17.54 2.78
C SER A 238 9.29 17.02 2.17
N CYS A 239 9.26 15.90 1.46
CA CYS A 239 10.48 15.17 1.15
C CYS A 239 11.26 15.80 -0.01
N SER A 240 12.50 16.21 0.27
CA SER A 240 13.53 16.52 -0.73
C SER A 240 14.52 15.37 -0.78
N LEU A 241 14.99 15.00 -1.98
CA LEU A 241 15.99 13.93 -2.19
C LEU A 241 17.28 14.14 -1.38
N ASN A 242 17.56 15.36 -0.94
CA ASN A 242 18.78 15.72 -0.20
C ASN A 242 18.76 15.34 1.30
N ASP A 243 17.65 14.83 1.87
CA ASP A 243 17.53 14.53 3.32
C ASP A 243 17.05 13.09 3.62
N LEU A 244 17.25 12.15 2.69
CA LEU A 244 16.76 10.77 2.79
C LEU A 244 17.21 10.04 4.06
N GLN A 245 18.47 10.20 4.48
CA GLN A 245 18.97 9.52 5.69
C GLN A 245 18.23 9.97 6.95
N LYS A 246 17.96 11.27 7.09
CA LYS A 246 17.22 11.81 8.24
C LYS A 246 15.75 11.42 8.18
N GLN A 247 15.19 11.34 6.98
CA GLN A 247 13.84 10.81 6.75
C GLN A 247 13.73 9.39 7.30
N HIS A 248 14.63 8.49 6.87
CA HIS A 248 14.70 7.10 7.35
C HIS A 248 14.87 7.03 8.86
N ASN A 249 15.78 7.81 9.43
CA ASN A 249 15.99 7.85 10.89
C ASN A 249 14.74 8.30 11.66
N THR A 250 13.93 9.20 11.07
CA THR A 250 12.68 9.66 11.69
C THR A 250 11.59 8.60 11.57
N LEU A 251 11.44 7.99 10.40
CA LEU A 251 10.51 6.89 10.17
C LEU A 251 10.83 5.66 11.01
N ASP A 252 12.11 5.35 11.24
CA ASP A 252 12.53 4.25 12.11
C ASP A 252 12.14 4.49 13.57
N ARG A 253 12.26 5.73 14.05
CA ARG A 253 11.78 6.09 15.40
C ARG A 253 10.27 5.97 15.52
N LEU A 254 9.53 6.46 14.54
CA LEU A 254 8.06 6.34 14.50
C LEU A 254 7.64 4.88 14.42
N TYR A 255 8.30 4.07 13.58
CA TYR A 255 8.08 2.64 13.49
C TYR A 255 8.29 1.94 14.84
N ALA A 256 9.40 2.22 15.54
CA ALA A 256 9.64 1.64 16.87
C ALA A 256 8.55 2.03 17.89
N GLN A 257 8.11 3.29 17.89
CA GLN A 257 6.99 3.75 18.72
C GLN A 257 5.69 3.02 18.38
N TRP A 258 5.39 2.88 17.09
CA TRP A 258 4.21 2.18 16.59
C TRP A 258 4.20 0.70 17.00
N ARG A 259 5.33 0.00 16.87
CA ARG A 259 5.44 -1.41 17.27
C ARG A 259 5.20 -1.60 18.77
N LEU A 260 5.70 -0.68 19.61
CA LEU A 260 5.43 -0.72 21.05
C LEU A 260 3.94 -0.50 21.36
N PHE A 261 3.30 0.44 20.68
CA PHE A 261 1.88 0.74 20.83
C PHE A 261 0.97 -0.43 20.42
N ILE A 262 1.19 -1.02 19.24
CA ILE A 262 0.38 -2.17 18.79
C ILE A 262 0.58 -3.41 19.68
N THR A 263 1.81 -3.65 20.14
CA THR A 263 2.09 -4.78 21.04
C THR A 263 1.36 -4.62 22.37
N SER A 264 1.25 -3.39 22.91
CA SER A 264 0.53 -3.17 24.16
C SER A 264 -0.98 -3.40 24.00
N ILE A 265 -1.57 -3.03 22.87
CA ILE A 265 -2.98 -3.30 22.56
C ILE A 265 -3.24 -4.81 22.46
N ALA A 266 -2.41 -5.53 21.69
CA ALA A 266 -2.58 -6.98 21.50
C ALA A 266 -2.47 -7.76 22.82
N LEU A 267 -1.63 -7.30 23.76
CA LEU A 267 -1.52 -7.89 25.10
C LEU A 267 -2.75 -7.62 25.97
N VAL A 268 -3.43 -6.49 25.79
CA VAL A 268 -4.68 -6.19 26.50
C VAL A 268 -5.83 -7.03 25.96
N ASP A 269 -5.95 -7.17 24.64
CA ASP A 269 -6.99 -7.99 24.01
C ASP A 269 -6.82 -9.49 24.33
N ASN A 270 -5.58 -10.00 24.36
CA ASN A 270 -5.31 -11.39 24.76
C ASN A 270 -5.58 -11.66 26.26
N ARG A 271 -5.50 -10.66 27.14
CA ARG A 271 -5.93 -10.84 28.55
C ARG A 271 -7.44 -10.99 28.68
N ILE A 272 -8.22 -10.34 27.81
CA ILE A 272 -9.68 -10.45 27.77
C ILE A 272 -10.11 -11.83 27.23
N ILE A 273 -9.29 -12.48 26.39
CA ILE A 273 -9.57 -13.81 25.83
C ILE A 273 -9.22 -14.94 26.82
N VAL A 274 -8.27 -14.75 27.74
CA VAL A 274 -7.90 -15.77 28.74
C VAL A 274 -8.83 -15.78 29.97
N GLU A 275 -9.64 -14.73 30.17
CA GLU A 275 -10.63 -14.64 31.25
C GLU A 275 -12.08 -14.98 30.82
N ARG A 276 -12.28 -15.68 29.69
CA ARG A 276 -13.60 -16.19 29.26
C ARG A 276 -13.63 -17.68 29.03
#